data_AF-A0A090WW91-F1
#
_entry.id   AF-A0A090WW91-F1
#
_cell.length_a   1.000
_cell.length_b   1.000
_cell.length_c   1.000
_cell.angle_alpha   90.00
_cell.angle_beta   90.00
_cell.angle_gamma   90.00
#
_symmetry.space_group_name_H-M   'P 1'
#
loop_
_entity.id
_entity.type
_entity.pdbx_description
1 polymer ?
#
loop_
_entity_poly.entity_id
_entity_poly.type
_entity_poly.pdbx_seq_one_letter_code
_entity_poly.pdbx_strand_id
1 'polypeptide(L)' 'MSLQNAKRPDHITTVFAGVDKEAVDAARGFMVPFPPSSPCMALFKDGELVHMLERHHIEGRPAELIAENLVDAYNANC' A
#
# COMPACT_ATOMS: atom_id res chain seq x y z
N MET A 1 -1.32 -14.61 -2.57
CA MET A 1 0.10 -14.27 -2.81
C MET A 1 0.67 -13.44 -1.68
N SER A 2 0.42 -12.12 -1.50
CA SER A 2 0.96 -11.39 -0.31
C SER A 2 0.13 -11.56 0.96
N LEU A 3 -1.20 -11.35 0.90
CA LEU A 3 -2.11 -11.45 2.06
C LEU A 3 -2.31 -12.88 2.60
N GLN A 4 -1.73 -13.89 1.95
CA GLN A 4 -1.70 -15.27 2.44
C GLN A 4 -0.53 -15.53 3.39
N ASN A 5 0.34 -14.53 3.60
CA ASN A 5 1.42 -14.62 4.57
C ASN A 5 0.90 -14.80 6.00
N ALA A 6 1.71 -15.45 6.85
CA ALA A 6 1.38 -15.66 8.25
C ALA A 6 1.18 -14.34 9.00
N LYS A 7 2.07 -13.37 8.76
CA LYS A 7 1.94 -11.98 9.22
C LYS A 7 1.27 -11.14 8.14
N ARG A 8 0.19 -10.46 8.49
CA ARG A 8 -0.58 -9.62 7.57
C ARG A 8 -1.29 -8.51 8.32
N PRO A 9 -1.68 -7.42 7.63
CA PRO A 9 -2.39 -6.31 8.28
C PRO A 9 -3.76 -6.77 8.83
N ASP A 10 -4.17 -6.22 9.97
CA ASP A 10 -5.48 -6.47 10.57
C ASP A 10 -6.62 -5.86 9.75
N HIS A 11 -6.35 -4.72 9.11
CA HIS A 11 -7.30 -3.99 8.28
C HIS A 11 -6.81 -3.91 6.84
N ILE A 12 -7.71 -4.21 5.90
CA ILE A 12 -7.45 -4.15 4.47
C ILE A 12 -8.55 -3.26 3.86
N THR A 13 -8.15 -2.10 3.36
CA THR A 13 -9.06 -1.09 2.81
C THR A 13 -8.58 -0.66 1.44
N THR A 14 -9.46 -0.04 0.65
CA THR A 14 -9.15 0.45 -0.69
C THR A 14 -9.94 1.71 -0.99
N VAL A 15 -9.37 2.57 -1.83
CA VAL A 15 -10.02 3.74 -2.41
C VAL A 15 -9.81 3.72 -3.92
N PHE A 16 -10.80 4.16 -4.70
CA PHE A 16 -10.75 4.02 -6.16
C PHE A 16 -10.38 5.35 -6.83
N ALA A 17 -9.10 5.49 -7.19
CA ALA A 17 -8.58 6.67 -7.88
C ALA A 17 -9.34 6.92 -9.20
N GLY A 18 -9.85 8.14 -9.38
CA GLY A 18 -10.63 8.55 -10.56
C GLY A 18 -12.15 8.42 -10.40
N VAL A 19 -12.62 7.72 -9.36
CA VAL A 19 -14.05 7.55 -9.06
C VAL A 19 -14.38 8.26 -7.73
N ASP A 20 -13.80 7.81 -6.63
CA ASP A 20 -14.11 8.30 -5.28
C ASP A 20 -13.13 9.40 -4.83
N LYS A 21 -13.20 10.57 -5.48
CA LYS A 21 -12.21 11.66 -5.30
C LYS A 21 -11.96 12.03 -3.84
N GLU A 22 -13.01 12.28 -3.07
CA GLU A 22 -12.88 12.70 -1.67
C GLU A 22 -12.21 11.63 -0.79
N ALA A 23 -12.59 10.36 -0.97
CA ALA A 23 -11.98 9.25 -0.24
C ALA A 23 -10.50 9.07 -0.61
N VAL A 24 -10.18 9.21 -1.90
CA VAL A 24 -8.81 9.10 -2.41
C VAL A 24 -7.94 10.24 -1.90
N ASP A 25 -8.45 11.47 -1.88
CA ASP A 25 -7.70 12.64 -1.40
C ASP A 25 -7.48 12.56 0.12
N ALA A 26 -8.48 12.11 0.88
CA ALA A 26 -8.32 11.83 2.31
C ALA A 26 -7.24 10.76 2.56
N ALA A 27 -7.29 9.63 1.84
CA ALA A 27 -6.29 8.57 1.96
C ALA A 27 -4.87 9.06 1.61
N ARG A 28 -4.71 9.84 0.54
CA ARG A 28 -3.43 10.44 0.14
C ARG A 28 -2.87 11.40 1.18
N GLY A 29 -3.73 12.09 1.93
CA GLY A 29 -3.31 12.94 3.04
C GLY A 29 -2.51 12.20 4.13
N PHE A 30 -2.76 10.89 4.31
CA PHE A 30 -2.00 10.04 5.23
C PHE A 30 -0.71 9.47 4.63
N MET A 31 -0.45 9.68 3.34
CA MET A 31 0.68 9.10 2.61
C MET A 31 1.83 10.10 2.37
N VAL A 32 1.82 11.26 3.03
CA VAL A 32 2.89 12.28 2.92
C VAL A 32 4.22 11.70 3.45
N PRO A 33 5.38 11.99 2.83
CA PRO A 33 5.63 12.94 1.74
C PRO A 33 5.56 12.34 0.32
N PHE A 34 5.03 11.13 0.15
CA PHE A 34 5.04 10.46 -1.15
C PHE A 34 4.09 11.15 -2.14
N PRO A 35 4.52 11.40 -3.39
CA PRO A 35 3.68 12.06 -4.38
C PRO A 35 2.47 11.17 -4.74
N PRO A 36 1.29 11.77 -5.00
CA PRO A 36 0.12 11.02 -5.42
C PRO A 36 0.38 10.19 -6.69
N SER A 37 0.17 8.88 -6.61
CA SER A 37 0.27 7.98 -7.76
C SER A 37 -0.82 6.90 -7.72
N SER A 38 -1.09 6.24 -8.84
CA SER A 38 -2.07 5.14 -8.91
C SER A 38 -1.70 4.13 -10.01
N PRO A 39 -1.78 2.81 -9.74
CA PRO A 39 -2.02 2.20 -8.42
C PRO A 39 -0.85 2.46 -7.47
N CYS A 40 -1.13 2.50 -6.17
CA CYS A 40 -0.14 2.51 -5.09
C CYS A 40 -0.70 1.73 -3.89
N MET A 41 0.17 1.30 -2.98
CA MET A 41 -0.21 0.58 -1.76
C MET A 41 0.56 1.14 -0.56
N ALA A 42 -0.10 1.27 0.58
CA ALA A 42 0.47 1.78 1.82
C ALA A 42 0.22 0.79 2.96
N LEU A 43 1.18 0.63 3.85
CA LEU A 43 1.02 -0.08 5.12
C LEU A 43 1.12 0.90 6.26
N PHE A 44 0.17 0.79 7.19
CA PHE A 44 0.12 1.62 8.38
C PHE A 44 0.25 0.76 9.62
N LYS A 45 0.90 1.31 10.66
CA LYS A 45 0.96 0.74 12.00
C LYS A 45 0.70 1.83 13.00
N ASP A 46 -0.27 1.61 13.89
CA ASP A 46 -0.65 2.59 14.93
C ASP A 46 -0.95 4.00 14.41
N GLY A 47 -1.47 4.09 13.17
CA GLY A 47 -1.78 5.36 12.50
C GLY A 47 -0.61 5.98 11.72
N GLU A 48 0.59 5.41 11.79
CA GLU A 48 1.77 5.89 11.07
C GLU A 48 2.04 5.10 9.79
N LEU A 49 2.48 5.78 8.73
CA LEU A 49 2.87 5.15 7.47
C LEU A 49 4.24 4.48 7.64
N VAL A 50 4.28 3.15 7.56
CA VAL A 50 5.50 2.34 7.78
C VAL A 50 6.05 1.70 6.50
N HIS A 51 5.24 1.60 5.44
CA HIS A 51 5.70 1.16 4.13
C HIS A 51 4.85 1.79 3.03
N MET A 52 5.48 2.14 1.92
CA MET A 52 4.80 2.71 0.76
C MET A 52 5.33 2.08 -0.52
N LEU A 53 4.41 1.67 -1.40
CA LEU A 53 4.71 1.16 -2.72
C LEU A 53 4.04 2.06 -3.77
N GLU A 54 4.84 2.94 -4.36
CA GLU A 54 4.41 3.86 -5.42
C GLU A 54 4.23 3.16 -6.77
N ARG A 55 3.50 3.80 -7.69
CA ARG A 55 3.24 3.27 -9.04
C ARG A 55 4.48 2.77 -9.76
N HIS A 56 5.60 3.49 -9.69
CA HIS A 56 6.83 3.11 -10.40
C HIS A 56 7.50 1.83 -9.83
N HIS A 57 7.12 1.41 -8.62
CA HIS A 57 7.48 0.12 -8.04
C HIS A 57 6.50 -1.00 -8.40
N ILE A 58 5.43 -0.70 -9.14
CA ILE A 58 4.38 -1.66 -9.52
C ILE A 58 4.35 -1.82 -11.05
N GLU A 59 4.36 -0.71 -11.77
CA GLU A 59 4.28 -0.67 -13.22
C GLU A 59 5.44 -1.42 -13.88
N GLY A 60 5.13 -2.37 -14.74
CA GLY A 60 6.11 -3.20 -15.44
C GLY A 60 6.80 -4.26 -14.57
N ARG A 61 6.41 -4.42 -13.29
CA ARG A 61 7.00 -5.45 -12.41
C ARG A 61 6.13 -6.71 -12.33
N PRO A 62 6.75 -7.91 -12.24
CA PRO A 62 6.03 -9.15 -11.96
C PRO A 62 5.24 -9.11 -10.66
N ALA A 63 4.10 -9.79 -10.63
CA ALA A 63 3.22 -9.84 -9.46
C ALA A 63 3.92 -10.48 -8.24
N GLU A 64 4.79 -11.45 -8.47
CA GLU A 64 5.56 -12.16 -7.45
C GLU A 64 6.50 -11.20 -6.71
N LEU A 65 7.25 -10.36 -7.43
CA LEU A 65 8.16 -9.39 -6.82
C LEU A 65 7.41 -8.31 -6.02
N ILE A 66 6.24 -7.89 -6.51
CA ILE A 66 5.36 -6.95 -5.79
C ILE A 66 4.85 -7.61 -4.50
N ALA A 67 4.45 -8.90 -4.58
CA ALA A 67 3.96 -9.64 -3.44
C ALA A 67 5.05 -9.87 -2.39
N GLU A 68 6.26 -10.24 -2.79
CA GLU A 68 7.42 -10.42 -1.91
C GLU A 68 7.75 -9.12 -1.16
N ASN A 69 7.78 -7.98 -1.86
CA ASN A 69 8.00 -6.68 -1.24
C ASN A 69 6.97 -6.38 -0.12
N LEU A 70 5.70 -6.68 -0.37
CA LEU A 70 4.64 -6.53 0.62
C LEU A 70 4.78 -7.52 1.79
N VAL A 71 5.14 -8.78 1.51
CA VAL A 71 5.37 -9.80 2.53
C VAL A 71 6.50 -9.39 3.47
N ASP A 72 7.59 -8.85 2.95
CA ASP A 72 8.71 -8.35 3.75
C ASP A 72 8.26 -7.19 4.65
N ALA A 73 7.48 -6.25 4.10
CA ALA A 73 6.91 -5.15 4.88
C ALA A 73 5.97 -5.66 6.00
N TYR A 74 5.14 -6.68 5.71
CA TYR A 74 4.27 -7.30 6.70
C TYR A 74 5.08 -8.01 7.79
N ASN A 75 6.15 -8.73 7.42
CA ASN A 75 6.98 -9.45 8.38
C ASN A 75 7.65 -8.51 9.39
N ALA A 76 8.04 -7.31 8.95
CA ALA A 76 8.65 -6.28 9.77
C ALA A 76 7.66 -5.52 10.66
N ASN A 77 6.42 -5.29 10.19
CA ASN A 77 5.50 -4.33 10.81
C ASN A 77 4.23 -4.93 11.41
N CYS A 78 3.78 -6.10 10.94
CA CYS A 78 2.64 -6.84 11.48
C CYS A 78 3.11 -7.89 12.49
#